data_AF-A0A8C8J270-F1
#
_entry.id   AF-A0A8C8J270-F1
#
_cell.length_a   1.000
_cell.length_b   1.000
_cell.length_c   1.000
_cell.angle_alpha   90.00
_cell.angle_beta   90.00
_cell.angle_gamma   90.00
#
_symmetry.space_group_name_H-M   'P 1'
#
loop_
_entity.id
_entity.type
_entity.pdbx_description
1 polymer ?
#
loop_
_entity_poly.entity_id
_entity_poly.type
_entity_poly.pdbx_seq_one_letter_code
_entity_poly.pdbx_strand_id
1 'polypeptide(L)'
;MAAIGNRGTVVEAAAFNVEEDVNRLRGAMKGAGTDEAVVIEVLARRTIAQRQRIKEAYKLTVGKDLAGDLQGELTGNTEKVVLGLLMIAPKYDAYELRTAIKGSGTEEAALIDILASRTNAEIRAITEVYMKGTSHLEDDIEADTSGMFKRVLVSLLTAGRDESNTVNETQAVQDAKCLRSIRRSLGGTSRIALRGRCLDLWRMFSWQ
;
A
#
# COMPACT_ATOMS: atom_id res chain seq x y z
N MET A 1 2.26 -16.02 2.04
CA MET A 1 1.27 -14.94 2.26
C MET A 1 1.66 -14.22 3.53
N ALA A 2 1.73 -12.88 3.52
CA ALA A 2 1.95 -12.10 4.73
C ALA A 2 0.88 -12.44 5.77
N ALA A 3 1.28 -12.57 7.05
CA ALA A 3 0.36 -12.91 8.11
C ALA A 3 -0.67 -11.79 8.30
N ILE A 4 -1.97 -12.12 8.24
CA ILE A 4 -3.04 -11.17 8.55
C ILE A 4 -2.94 -10.82 10.04
N GLY A 5 -2.75 -9.55 10.36
CA GLY A 5 -2.67 -9.08 11.74
C GLY A 5 -3.96 -9.38 12.52
N ASN A 6 -3.84 -9.66 13.82
CA ASN A 6 -4.96 -10.05 14.69
C ASN A 6 -5.74 -8.88 15.31
N ARG A 7 -5.48 -7.64 14.87
CA ARG A 7 -6.08 -6.39 15.41
C ARG A 7 -6.92 -5.63 14.37
N GLY A 8 -7.33 -6.29 13.28
CA GLY A 8 -8.18 -5.68 12.26
C GLY A 8 -9.59 -5.35 12.78
N THR A 9 -10.18 -4.27 12.28
CA THR A 9 -11.54 -3.82 12.66
C THR A 9 -12.65 -4.49 11.84
N VAL A 10 -12.33 -4.97 10.63
CA VAL A 10 -13.25 -5.74 9.78
C VAL A 10 -12.89 -7.22 9.91
N VAL A 11 -13.83 -7.99 10.46
CA VAL A 11 -13.71 -9.43 10.65
C VAL A 11 -14.64 -10.18 9.71
N GLU A 12 -14.47 -11.50 9.58
CA GLU A 12 -15.36 -12.31 8.75
C GLU A 12 -16.81 -12.22 9.21
N ALA A 13 -17.71 -11.90 8.28
CA ALA A 13 -19.14 -11.92 8.54
C ALA A 13 -19.63 -13.37 8.76
N ALA A 14 -20.19 -13.66 9.94
CA ALA A 14 -20.62 -15.01 10.32
C ALA A 14 -21.72 -15.61 9.42
N ALA A 15 -22.63 -14.77 8.91
CA ALA A 15 -23.72 -15.16 8.00
C ALA A 15 -23.44 -14.70 6.56
N PHE A 16 -22.23 -14.98 6.05
CA PHE A 16 -21.85 -14.55 4.71
C PHE A 16 -22.57 -15.35 3.62
N ASN A 17 -23.48 -14.69 2.90
CA ASN A 17 -24.12 -15.21 1.70
C ASN A 17 -23.73 -14.34 0.49
N VAL A 18 -22.93 -14.93 -0.41
CA VAL A 18 -22.42 -14.25 -1.61
C VAL A 18 -23.56 -13.85 -2.54
N GLU A 19 -24.55 -14.71 -2.74
CA GLU A 19 -25.65 -14.47 -3.67
C GLU A 19 -26.55 -13.34 -3.18
N GLU A 20 -26.82 -13.30 -1.87
CA GLU A 20 -27.56 -12.22 -1.23
C GLU A 20 -26.83 -10.88 -1.40
N ASP A 21 -25.53 -10.83 -1.11
CA ASP A 21 -24.73 -9.61 -1.26
C ASP A 21 -24.71 -9.13 -2.73
N VAL A 22 -24.56 -10.05 -3.69
CA VAL A 22 -24.63 -9.72 -5.12
C VAL A 22 -25.99 -9.15 -5.51
N ASN A 23 -27.08 -9.76 -5.04
CA ASN A 23 -28.44 -9.29 -5.33
C ASN A 23 -28.71 -7.92 -4.70
N ARG A 24 -28.23 -7.68 -3.47
CA ARG A 24 -28.33 -6.38 -2.80
C ARG A 24 -27.57 -5.29 -3.56
N LEU A 25 -26.33 -5.56 -3.97
CA LEU A 25 -25.53 -4.62 -4.75
C LEU A 25 -26.17 -4.32 -6.11
N ARG A 26 -26.64 -5.36 -6.82
CA ARG A 26 -27.34 -5.18 -8.10
C ARG A 26 -28.64 -4.39 -7.94
N GLY A 27 -29.39 -4.63 -6.87
CA GLY A 27 -30.59 -3.88 -6.54
C GLY A 27 -30.29 -2.41 -6.25
N ALA A 28 -29.22 -2.13 -5.52
CA ALA A 28 -28.77 -0.78 -5.18
C ALA A 28 -28.36 0.05 -6.41
N MET A 29 -27.82 -0.60 -7.44
CA MET A 29 -27.41 0.05 -8.70
C MET A 29 -28.50 0.02 -9.80
N LYS A 30 -29.74 -0.38 -9.48
CA LYS A 30 -30.81 -0.53 -10.46
C LYS A 30 -31.64 0.74 -10.56
N GLY A 31 -31.67 1.35 -11.74
CA GLY A 31 -32.56 2.47 -12.07
C GLY A 31 -31.80 3.77 -12.26
N ALA A 32 -32.47 4.90 -12.02
CA ALA A 32 -31.81 6.20 -12.07
C ALA A 32 -31.21 6.52 -10.70
N GLY A 33 -29.87 6.65 -10.64
CA GLY A 33 -29.12 6.84 -9.40
C GLY A 33 -28.79 5.52 -8.70
N THR A 34 -28.05 5.61 -7.59
CA THR A 34 -27.57 4.46 -6.83
C THR A 34 -27.86 4.62 -5.33
N ASP A 35 -28.29 3.53 -4.69
CA ASP A 35 -28.42 3.45 -3.23
C ASP A 35 -27.04 3.21 -2.59
N GLU A 36 -26.32 4.32 -2.40
CA GLU A 36 -24.96 4.34 -1.83
C GLU A 36 -24.92 3.73 -0.42
N ALA A 37 -26.01 3.86 0.34
CA ALA A 37 -26.09 3.33 1.70
C ALA A 37 -26.02 1.80 1.71
N VAL A 38 -26.75 1.14 0.81
CA VAL A 38 -26.70 -0.33 0.66
C VAL A 38 -25.31 -0.80 0.20
N VAL A 39 -24.68 -0.08 -0.74
CA VAL A 39 -23.32 -0.39 -1.19
C VAL A 39 -22.33 -0.35 -0.04
N ILE A 40 -22.35 0.72 0.76
CA ILE A 40 -21.48 0.89 1.92
C ILE A 40 -21.77 -0.19 2.97
N GLU A 41 -23.05 -0.45 3.26
CA GLU A 41 -23.47 -1.43 4.26
C GLU A 41 -22.94 -2.84 3.96
N VAL A 42 -23.02 -3.26 2.70
CA VAL A 42 -22.51 -4.55 2.25
C VAL A 42 -20.99 -4.54 2.27
N LEU A 43 -20.33 -3.64 1.54
CA LEU A 43 -18.88 -3.73 1.34
C LEU A 43 -18.07 -3.41 2.59
N ALA A 44 -18.46 -2.44 3.41
CA ALA A 44 -17.73 -2.09 4.63
C ALA A 44 -17.74 -3.21 5.69
N ARG A 45 -18.72 -4.12 5.64
CA ARG A 45 -18.91 -5.23 6.59
C ARG A 45 -18.47 -6.60 6.06
N ARG A 46 -17.68 -6.62 4.98
CA ARG A 46 -17.11 -7.85 4.41
C ARG A 46 -15.59 -7.75 4.39
N THR A 47 -14.91 -8.85 4.71
CA THR A 47 -13.45 -8.91 4.60
C THR A 47 -13.03 -8.83 3.14
N ILE A 48 -11.76 -8.53 2.89
CA ILE A 48 -11.24 -8.51 1.52
C ILE A 48 -11.44 -9.85 0.79
N ALA A 49 -11.32 -10.98 1.51
CA ALA A 49 -11.57 -12.31 0.95
C ALA A 49 -13.04 -12.49 0.54
N GLN A 50 -13.98 -12.07 1.40
CA GLN A 50 -15.41 -12.08 1.09
C GLN A 50 -15.74 -11.16 -0.10
N ARG A 51 -15.14 -9.96 -0.16
CA ARG A 51 -15.30 -9.03 -1.28
C ARG A 51 -14.77 -9.59 -2.59
N GLN A 52 -13.66 -10.32 -2.60
CA GLN A 52 -13.20 -11.00 -3.83
C GLN A 52 -14.20 -12.07 -4.29
N ARG A 53 -14.77 -12.85 -3.37
CA ARG A 53 -15.82 -13.83 -3.69
C ARG A 53 -17.08 -13.15 -4.26
N ILE A 54 -17.48 -12.01 -3.70
CA ILE A 54 -18.58 -11.19 -4.25
C ILE A 54 -18.27 -10.75 -5.67
N LYS A 55 -17.06 -10.24 -5.95
CA LYS A 55 -16.65 -9.82 -7.30
C LYS A 55 -16.73 -10.96 -8.31
N GLU A 56 -16.23 -12.14 -7.92
CA GLU A 56 -16.29 -13.34 -8.76
C GLU A 56 -17.74 -13.76 -9.05
N ALA A 57 -18.59 -13.85 -8.02
CA ALA A 57 -19.98 -14.22 -8.18
C ALA A 57 -20.80 -13.17 -8.95
N TYR A 58 -20.54 -11.88 -8.74
CA TYR A 58 -21.15 -10.79 -9.51
C TYR A 58 -20.82 -10.94 -11.00
N LYS A 59 -19.55 -11.22 -11.32
CA LYS A 59 -19.13 -11.46 -12.70
C LYS A 59 -19.80 -12.68 -13.32
N LEU A 60 -19.95 -13.77 -12.57
CA LEU A 60 -20.58 -15.01 -13.06
C LEU A 60 -22.09 -14.87 -13.27
N THR A 61 -22.80 -14.17 -12.38
CA THR A 61 -24.27 -14.11 -12.39
C THR A 61 -24.81 -12.90 -13.16
N VAL A 62 -24.13 -11.75 -13.09
CA VAL A 62 -24.54 -10.50 -13.77
C VAL A 62 -23.83 -10.35 -15.12
N GLY A 63 -22.68 -11.00 -15.31
CA GLY A 63 -21.89 -10.89 -16.55
C GLY A 63 -21.07 -9.59 -16.65
N LYS A 64 -20.94 -8.83 -15.57
CA LYS A 64 -20.27 -7.53 -15.52
C LYS A 64 -19.18 -7.48 -14.44
N ASP A 65 -18.25 -6.54 -14.55
CA ASP A 65 -17.26 -6.30 -13.50
C ASP A 65 -17.85 -5.38 -12.42
N LEU A 66 -17.86 -5.86 -11.17
CA LEU A 66 -18.44 -5.11 -10.05
C LEU A 66 -17.75 -3.76 -9.82
N ALA A 67 -16.43 -3.70 -9.95
CA ALA A 67 -15.70 -2.45 -9.75
C ALA A 67 -16.00 -1.46 -10.89
N GLY A 68 -16.10 -1.93 -12.13
CA GLY A 68 -16.52 -1.13 -13.28
C GLY A 68 -17.94 -0.58 -13.14
N ASP A 69 -18.91 -1.40 -12.72
CA ASP A 69 -20.29 -0.93 -12.48
C ASP A 69 -20.32 0.14 -11.38
N LEU A 70 -19.67 -0.10 -10.23
CA LEU A 70 -19.62 0.87 -9.12
C LEU A 70 -18.90 2.17 -9.49
N GLN A 71 -17.91 2.11 -10.39
CA GLN A 71 -17.23 3.30 -10.90
C GLN A 71 -18.16 4.17 -11.76
N GLY A 72 -19.10 3.58 -12.50
CA GLY A 72 -20.08 4.33 -13.28
C GLY A 72 -21.20 4.94 -12.44
N GLU A 73 -21.46 4.35 -11.28
CA GLU A 73 -22.58 4.70 -10.39
C GLU A 73 -22.21 5.67 -9.26
N LEU A 74 -20.96 5.61 -8.79
CA LEU A 74 -20.47 6.43 -7.68
C LEU A 74 -19.58 7.55 -8.20
N THR A 75 -19.48 8.64 -7.44
CA THR A 75 -18.54 9.73 -7.75
C THR A 75 -17.79 10.20 -6.50
N GLY A 76 -16.68 10.90 -6.72
CA GLY A 76 -15.96 11.62 -5.66
C GLY A 76 -15.28 10.68 -4.65
N ASN A 77 -15.38 11.02 -3.35
CA ASN A 77 -14.66 10.28 -2.31
C ASN A 77 -15.28 8.90 -2.03
N THR A 78 -16.61 8.78 -2.15
CA THR A 78 -17.32 7.50 -1.96
C THR A 78 -16.86 6.48 -2.99
N GLU A 79 -16.77 6.87 -4.26
CA GLU A 79 -16.23 6.05 -5.34
C GLU A 79 -14.81 5.54 -5.00
N LYS A 80 -13.89 6.45 -4.65
CA LYS A 80 -12.51 6.09 -4.31
C LYS A 80 -12.42 5.07 -3.19
N VAL A 81 -13.16 5.29 -2.09
CA VAL A 81 -13.16 4.37 -0.94
C VAL A 81 -13.74 3.02 -1.35
N VAL A 82 -14.89 2.99 -2.01
CA VAL A 82 -15.56 1.75 -2.42
C VAL A 82 -14.69 0.93 -3.37
N LEU A 83 -14.09 1.56 -4.37
CA LEU A 83 -13.19 0.88 -5.31
C LEU A 83 -11.92 0.37 -4.59
N GLY A 84 -11.36 1.16 -3.67
CA GLY A 84 -10.23 0.75 -2.83
C GLY A 84 -10.55 -0.50 -1.99
N LEU A 85 -11.75 -0.55 -1.38
CA LEU A 85 -12.20 -1.71 -0.59
C LEU A 85 -12.27 -3.01 -1.41
N LEU A 86 -12.40 -2.93 -2.74
CA LEU A 86 -12.46 -4.08 -3.66
C LEU A 86 -11.08 -4.54 -4.17
N MET A 87 -10.02 -3.81 -3.85
CA MET A 87 -8.64 -4.15 -4.22
C MET A 87 -7.97 -4.95 -3.11
N ILE A 88 -7.27 -6.02 -3.50
CA ILE A 88 -6.35 -6.70 -2.56
C ILE A 88 -5.21 -5.74 -2.19
N ALA A 89 -4.67 -5.87 -0.98
CA ALA A 89 -3.65 -4.96 -0.44
C ALA A 89 -2.52 -4.58 -1.43
N PRO A 90 -1.79 -5.54 -2.06
CA PRO A 90 -0.70 -5.16 -2.98
C PRO A 90 -1.19 -4.42 -4.23
N LYS A 91 -2.44 -4.64 -4.66
CA LYS A 91 -3.05 -3.91 -5.77
C LYS A 91 -3.44 -2.49 -5.35
N TYR A 92 -3.97 -2.33 -4.14
CA TYR A 92 -4.32 -1.03 -3.60
C TYR A 92 -3.05 -0.17 -3.39
N ASP A 93 -2.03 -0.73 -2.75
CA ASP A 93 -0.75 -0.02 -2.54
C ASP A 93 -0.10 0.36 -3.88
N ALA A 94 -0.08 -0.54 -4.88
CA ALA A 94 0.44 -0.22 -6.20
C ALA A 94 -0.37 0.89 -6.91
N TYR A 95 -1.70 0.93 -6.71
CA TYR A 95 -2.56 1.98 -7.22
C TYR A 95 -2.28 3.33 -6.55
N GLU A 96 -2.14 3.36 -5.23
CA GLU A 96 -1.82 4.57 -4.45
C GLU A 96 -0.43 5.11 -4.81
N LEU A 97 0.58 4.24 -4.92
CA LEU A 97 1.92 4.63 -5.37
C LEU A 97 1.91 5.24 -6.77
N ARG A 98 1.16 4.64 -7.70
CA ARG A 98 1.03 5.16 -9.07
C ARG A 98 0.31 6.50 -9.07
N THR A 99 -0.71 6.67 -8.23
CA THR A 99 -1.42 7.94 -8.06
C THR A 99 -0.53 9.02 -7.44
N ALA A 100 0.31 8.66 -6.48
CA ALA A 100 1.24 9.56 -5.80
C ALA A 100 2.35 10.08 -6.72
N ILE A 101 2.77 9.30 -7.71
CA ILE A 101 3.80 9.67 -8.71
C ILE A 101 3.17 10.36 -9.93
N LYS A 102 1.91 10.07 -10.25
CA LYS A 102 1.27 10.58 -11.46
C LYS A 102 0.78 12.01 -11.27
N GLY A 103 1.38 12.97 -11.98
CA GLY A 103 0.84 14.31 -12.14
C GLY A 103 1.91 15.39 -12.13
N SER A 104 1.51 16.62 -11.81
CA SER A 104 2.43 17.71 -11.58
C SER A 104 2.82 17.75 -10.09
N GLY A 105 3.99 17.19 -9.79
CA GLY A 105 4.47 17.02 -8.42
C GLY A 105 4.22 15.60 -7.89
N THR A 106 4.74 15.33 -6.70
CA THR A 106 4.78 14.01 -6.07
C THR A 106 4.09 14.09 -4.71
N GLU A 107 3.22 13.14 -4.38
CA GLU A 107 2.67 13.03 -3.02
C GLU A 107 3.66 12.25 -2.14
N GLU A 108 4.68 12.94 -1.61
CA GLU A 108 5.76 12.26 -0.89
C GLU A 108 5.30 11.57 0.39
N ALA A 109 4.24 12.07 1.04
CA ALA A 109 3.71 11.47 2.25
C ALA A 109 3.16 10.05 1.99
N ALA A 110 2.47 9.85 0.86
CA ALA A 110 1.97 8.54 0.46
C ALA A 110 3.10 7.56 0.14
N LEU A 111 4.15 8.01 -0.54
CA LEU A 111 5.34 7.19 -0.81
C LEU A 111 6.01 6.73 0.49
N ILE A 112 6.19 7.65 1.45
CA ILE A 112 6.79 7.34 2.75
C ILE A 112 5.91 6.36 3.52
N ASP A 113 4.60 6.63 3.62
CA ASP A 113 3.68 5.80 4.41
C ASP A 113 3.67 4.35 3.92
N ILE A 114 3.56 4.14 2.61
CA ILE A 114 3.54 2.79 2.03
C ILE A 114 4.92 2.13 2.15
N LEU A 115 5.99 2.78 1.69
CA LEU A 115 7.30 2.11 1.60
C LEU A 115 7.98 1.91 2.95
N ALA A 116 7.68 2.74 3.95
CA ALA A 116 8.28 2.61 5.28
C ALA A 116 7.48 1.70 6.24
N SER A 117 6.20 1.42 5.95
CA SER A 117 5.34 0.60 6.83
C SER A 117 5.21 -0.86 6.39
N ARG A 118 5.45 -1.18 5.12
CA ARG A 118 5.29 -2.53 4.57
C ARG A 118 6.49 -3.43 4.87
N THR A 119 6.22 -4.72 5.05
CA THR A 119 7.23 -5.76 5.20
C THR A 119 7.95 -6.05 3.88
N ASN A 120 9.10 -6.71 3.93
CA ASN A 120 9.86 -7.10 2.74
C ASN A 120 9.01 -7.95 1.78
N ALA A 121 8.19 -8.86 2.31
CA ALA A 121 7.31 -9.71 1.51
C ALA A 121 6.20 -8.89 0.82
N GLU A 122 5.64 -7.90 1.51
CA GLU A 122 4.63 -7.01 0.95
C GLU A 122 5.21 -6.10 -0.12
N ILE A 123 6.39 -5.49 0.09
CA ILE A 123 7.08 -4.67 -0.91
C ILE A 123 7.30 -5.45 -2.20
N ARG A 124 7.77 -6.71 -2.11
CA ARG A 124 7.95 -7.57 -3.31
C ARG A 124 6.62 -7.80 -4.04
N ALA A 125 5.55 -8.11 -3.31
CA ALA A 125 4.22 -8.32 -3.88
C ALA A 125 3.68 -7.03 -4.55
N ILE A 126 3.91 -5.87 -3.94
CA ILE A 126 3.55 -4.57 -4.50
C ILE A 126 4.30 -4.33 -5.82
N THR A 127 5.62 -4.53 -5.83
CA THR A 127 6.46 -4.36 -7.04
C THR A 127 5.99 -5.28 -8.17
N GLU A 128 5.71 -6.56 -7.87
CA GLU A 128 5.17 -7.51 -8.85
C GLU A 128 3.81 -7.08 -9.43
N VAL A 129 2.92 -6.56 -8.59
CA VAL A 129 1.60 -6.07 -9.05
C VAL A 129 1.74 -4.78 -9.85
N TYR A 130 2.61 -3.86 -9.44
CA TYR A 130 2.87 -2.60 -10.11
C TYR A 130 3.41 -2.82 -11.53
N MET A 131 4.33 -3.80 -11.69
CA MET A 131 4.94 -4.16 -12.97
C MET A 131 3.95 -4.72 -14.00
N LYS A 132 2.76 -5.15 -13.60
CA LYS A 132 1.69 -5.57 -14.54
C LYS A 132 1.08 -4.37 -15.29
N GLY A 133 1.39 -3.15 -14.87
CA GLY A 133 1.03 -1.93 -15.56
C GLY A 133 2.01 -1.61 -16.69
N THR A 134 2.39 -0.34 -16.78
CA THR A 134 3.15 0.22 -17.91
C THR A 134 4.63 0.47 -17.62
N SER A 135 5.05 0.33 -16.36
CA SER A 135 6.35 0.81 -15.86
C SER A 135 6.76 0.05 -14.60
N HIS A 136 8.06 0.08 -14.29
CA HIS A 136 8.58 -0.43 -13.02
C HIS A 136 8.48 0.63 -11.93
N LEU A 137 8.16 0.22 -10.71
CA LEU A 137 8.00 1.12 -9.58
C LEU A 137 9.31 1.85 -9.23
N GLU A 138 10.45 1.17 -9.32
CA GLU A 138 11.76 1.77 -9.06
C GLU A 138 12.06 2.89 -10.06
N ASP A 139 11.91 2.62 -11.36
CA ASP A 139 12.13 3.61 -12.42
C ASP A 139 11.25 4.85 -12.23
N ASP A 140 9.98 4.66 -11.91
CA ASP A 140 9.03 5.75 -11.68
C ASP A 140 9.43 6.59 -10.46
N ILE A 141 9.85 5.95 -9.35
CA ILE A 141 10.36 6.67 -8.17
C ILE A 141 11.66 7.40 -8.49
N GLU A 142 12.54 6.80 -9.28
CA GLU A 142 13.81 7.42 -9.62
C GLU A 142 13.67 8.66 -10.51
N ALA A 143 12.67 8.64 -11.38
CA ALA A 143 12.34 9.74 -12.28
C ALA A 143 11.69 10.91 -11.53
N ASP A 144 10.82 10.61 -10.55
CA ASP A 144 9.99 11.62 -9.88
C ASP A 144 10.61 12.16 -8.59
N THR A 145 11.63 11.49 -8.03
CA THR A 145 12.29 11.91 -6.78
C THR A 145 13.78 12.17 -6.95
N SER A 146 14.37 12.95 -6.02
CA SER A 146 15.79 13.33 -6.12
C SER A 146 16.54 13.33 -4.79
N GLY A 147 17.87 13.46 -4.89
CA GLY A 147 18.76 13.62 -3.74
C GLY A 147 18.72 12.46 -2.75
N MET A 148 18.72 12.78 -1.46
CA MET A 148 18.66 11.77 -0.39
C MET A 148 17.31 11.10 -0.28
N PHE A 149 16.23 11.80 -0.64
CA PHE A 149 14.88 11.26 -0.56
C PHE A 149 14.75 10.06 -1.50
N LYS A 150 15.14 10.22 -2.77
CA LYS A 150 15.22 9.11 -3.74
C LYS A 150 15.99 7.90 -3.17
N ARG A 151 17.19 8.14 -2.66
CA ARG A 151 18.07 7.07 -2.16
C ARG A 151 17.43 6.25 -1.05
N VAL A 152 16.68 6.89 -0.15
CA VAL A 152 15.98 6.20 0.93
C VAL A 152 14.82 5.38 0.37
N LEU A 153 14.01 5.93 -0.54
CA LEU A 153 12.88 5.20 -1.15
C LEU A 153 13.35 3.98 -1.95
N VAL A 154 14.37 4.13 -2.80
CA VAL A 154 14.97 3.01 -3.54
C VAL A 154 15.53 1.97 -2.58
N SER A 155 16.18 2.39 -1.49
CA SER A 155 16.65 1.44 -0.47
C SER A 155 15.51 0.65 0.18
N LEU A 156 14.36 1.27 0.46
CA LEU A 156 13.19 0.58 1.00
C LEU A 156 12.62 -0.43 -0.01
N LEU A 157 12.60 -0.07 -1.31
CA LEU A 157 12.13 -0.96 -2.38
C LEU A 157 12.94 -2.25 -2.53
N THR A 158 14.23 -2.26 -2.14
CA THR A 158 15.05 -3.48 -2.20
C THR A 158 14.53 -4.62 -1.33
N ALA A 159 13.65 -4.33 -0.36
CA ALA A 159 13.07 -5.33 0.54
C ALA A 159 14.14 -6.20 1.23
N GLY A 160 15.22 -5.53 1.69
CA GLY A 160 16.38 -6.13 2.33
C GLY A 160 16.51 -5.85 3.82
N ARG A 161 15.48 -5.28 4.47
CA ARG A 161 15.50 -4.97 5.92
C ARG A 161 15.62 -6.25 6.74
N ASP A 162 16.40 -6.24 7.83
CA ASP A 162 16.33 -7.35 8.79
C ASP A 162 14.96 -7.37 9.49
N GLU A 163 14.25 -8.49 9.35
CA GLU A 163 12.95 -8.75 9.98
C GLU A 163 13.06 -9.80 11.09
N SER A 164 14.28 -10.15 11.51
CA SER A 164 14.53 -11.03 12.63
C SER A 164 14.10 -10.41 13.96
N ASN A 165 13.77 -11.26 14.93
CA ASN A 165 13.53 -10.85 16.32
C ASN A 165 14.81 -10.93 17.18
N THR A 166 15.98 -11.00 16.53
CA THR A 166 17.26 -11.09 17.23
C THR A 166 17.86 -9.70 17.42
N VAL A 167 18.43 -9.45 18.60
CA VAL A 167 19.03 -8.15 18.92
C VAL A 167 20.53 -8.32 19.09
N ASN A 168 21.30 -7.54 18.34
CA ASN A 168 22.73 -7.40 18.54
C ASN A 168 23.02 -6.08 19.26
N GLU A 169 23.24 -6.18 20.57
CA GLU A 169 23.48 -5.01 21.43
C GLU A 169 24.75 -4.24 21.03
N THR A 170 25.78 -4.95 20.54
CA THR A 170 27.03 -4.32 20.13
C THR A 170 26.81 -3.40 18.93
N GLN A 171 26.08 -3.88 17.92
CA GLN A 171 25.73 -3.06 16.76
C GLN A 171 24.83 -1.89 17.18
N ALA A 172 23.80 -2.13 18.01
CA ALA A 172 22.91 -1.06 18.47
C ALA A 172 23.68 0.10 19.15
N VAL A 173 24.71 -0.20 19.96
CA VAL A 173 25.58 0.80 20.57
C VAL A 173 26.43 1.54 19.53
N GLN A 174 26.95 0.83 18.53
CA GLN A 174 27.70 1.44 17.43
C GLN A 174 26.82 2.39 16.61
N ASP A 175 25.61 1.96 16.27
CA ASP A 175 24.62 2.72 15.51
C ASP A 175 24.22 3.99 16.25
N ALA A 176 23.94 3.89 17.55
CA ALA A 176 23.62 5.05 18.39
C ALA A 176 24.78 6.06 18.44
N LYS A 177 26.03 5.59 18.53
CA LYS A 177 27.23 6.46 18.47
C LYS A 177 27.36 7.14 17.10
N CYS A 178 27.12 6.40 16.02
CA CYS A 178 27.14 6.91 14.65
C CYS A 178 26.08 8.00 14.45
N LEU A 179 24.82 7.74 14.81
CA LEU A 179 23.74 8.72 14.71
C LEU A 179 24.02 9.98 15.54
N ARG A 180 24.60 9.82 16.74
CA ARG A 180 25.00 10.96 17.59
C ARG A 180 26.11 11.81 16.95
N SER A 181 27.09 11.18 16.30
CA SER A 181 28.19 11.89 15.63
C SER A 181 27.69 12.64 14.39
N ILE A 182 26.82 12.01 13.58
CA ILE A 182 26.15 12.65 12.44
C ILE A 182 25.38 13.89 12.90
N ARG A 183 24.55 13.76 13.96
CA ARG A 183 23.80 14.90 14.52
C ARG A 183 24.71 16.05 14.93
N ARG A 184 25.84 15.78 15.58
CA ARG A 184 26.80 16.81 16.01
C ARG A 184 27.46 17.51 14.82
N SER A 185 27.80 16.76 13.78
CA SER A 185 28.42 17.32 12.57
C SER A 185 27.48 18.20 11.74
N LEU A 186 26.16 18.03 11.90
CA LEU A 186 25.13 18.75 11.14
C LEU A 186 24.68 20.08 11.77
N GLY A 187 25.29 20.52 12.89
CA GLY A 187 25.14 21.90 13.38
C GLY A 187 23.71 22.39 13.62
N GLY A 188 22.76 21.51 13.96
CA GLY A 188 21.40 21.91 14.39
C GLY A 188 20.41 22.33 13.29
N THR A 189 20.80 22.53 12.03
CA THR A 189 19.86 22.82 10.93
C THR A 189 20.27 22.18 9.60
N SER A 190 19.40 21.28 9.12
CA SER A 190 19.17 20.78 7.76
C SER A 190 20.31 20.37 6.82
N ARG A 191 20.20 19.09 6.42
CA ARG A 191 20.51 18.43 5.12
C ARG A 191 21.96 18.54 4.64
N ILE A 192 22.53 17.38 4.28
CA ILE A 192 23.85 17.16 3.65
C ILE A 192 24.95 16.74 4.65
N ALA A 193 24.86 15.51 5.16
CA ALA A 193 26.04 14.72 5.57
C ALA A 193 25.79 13.19 5.53
N LEU A 194 24.97 12.73 4.57
CA LEU A 194 24.97 11.31 4.16
C LEU A 194 25.80 11.09 2.89
N ARG A 195 26.52 12.13 2.41
CA ARG A 195 27.56 11.98 1.39
C ARG A 195 28.79 11.33 2.04
N GLY A 196 28.98 10.04 1.77
CA GLY A 196 30.26 9.34 1.95
C GLY A 196 30.37 8.39 3.15
N ARG A 197 29.60 8.60 4.23
CA ARG A 197 29.58 7.68 5.40
C ARG A 197 28.33 6.79 5.49
N CYS A 198 27.51 6.80 4.44
CA CYS A 198 26.26 6.04 4.39
C CYS A 198 26.43 4.62 3.85
N LEU A 199 27.59 4.26 3.28
CA LEU A 199 27.89 2.87 2.93
C LEU A 199 28.01 1.97 4.18
N ASP A 200 28.41 2.54 5.32
CA ASP A 200 28.45 1.81 6.61
C ASP A 200 27.08 1.76 7.31
N LEU A 201 26.22 2.77 7.12
CA LEU A 201 24.79 2.66 7.46
C LEU A 201 24.06 1.66 6.55
N TRP A 202 24.58 1.42 5.35
CA TRP A 202 24.04 0.41 4.45
C TRP A 202 24.27 -0.99 5.01
N ARG A 203 25.46 -1.31 5.55
CA ARG A 203 25.71 -2.55 6.34
C ARG A 203 24.83 -2.68 7.59
N MET A 204 24.29 -1.58 8.10
CA MET A 204 23.36 -1.54 9.23
C MET A 204 21.93 -1.94 8.85
N PHE A 205 21.56 -1.82 7.57
CA PHE A 205 20.26 -2.22 7.02
C PHE A 205 20.33 -3.47 6.14
N SER A 206 21.52 -3.81 5.60
CA SER A 206 21.85 -5.09 4.99
C SER A 206 22.76 -5.89 5.92
N TRP A 207 22.14 -6.53 6.91
CA TRP A 207 22.81 -7.44 7.83
C TRP A 207 23.35 -8.68 7.07
N GLN A 208 24.66 -8.70 6.83
CA GLN A 208 25.50 -9.91 6.67
C GLN A 208 26.56 -9.91 7.74
#